data_AF-A0A9P0BCS4-F1
#
_entry.id   AF-A0A9P0BCS4-F1
#
_cell.length_a   1.000
_cell.length_b   1.000
_cell.length_c   1.000
_cell.angle_alpha   90.00
_cell.angle_beta   90.00
_cell.angle_gamma   90.00
#
_symmetry.space_group_name_H-M   'P 1'
#
loop_
_entity.id
_entity.type
_entity.pdbx_description
1 polymer ?
#
loop_
_entity_poly.entity_id
_entity_poly.type
_entity_poly.pdbx_seq_one_letter_code
_entity_poly.pdbx_strand_id
1 'polypeptide(L)'
;MVKIEKLKDEFCSKIYDFSAENFIEELITNGNKINCDETSTSFNKNMGIPWFYNEKLFKRSWKSLLEVRNKHKIASKRSCAAGLKGITQYQMALTQFGFMGMALTKKENVGIHEATEEEWKSFIHVWRVFGHVMGIEDR
;
A
#
# COMPACT_ATOMS: atom_id res chain seq x y z
N MET A 1 12.80 27.09 -27.02
CA MET A 1 11.60 26.65 -26.27
C MET A 1 11.35 25.15 -26.38
N VAL A 2 11.39 24.55 -27.58
CA VAL A 2 11.07 23.12 -27.85
C VAL A 2 11.94 22.07 -27.11
N LYS A 3 13.20 22.39 -26.71
CA LYS A 3 14.09 21.42 -26.04
C LYS A 3 13.76 21.17 -24.57
N ILE A 4 13.11 22.13 -23.89
CA ILE A 4 12.82 22.02 -22.44
C ILE A 4 11.55 21.18 -22.21
N GLU A 5 10.58 21.24 -23.13
CA GLU A 5 9.37 20.41 -23.08
C GLU A 5 9.69 18.93 -23.32
N LYS A 6 10.53 18.61 -24.32
CA LYS A 6 11.00 17.23 -24.54
C LYS A 6 11.76 16.66 -23.34
N LEU A 7 12.60 17.46 -22.67
CA LEU A 7 13.31 17.05 -21.47
C LEU A 7 12.39 16.85 -20.25
N LYS A 8 11.30 17.62 -20.15
CA LYS A 8 10.26 17.40 -19.13
C LYS A 8 9.46 16.13 -19.39
N ASP A 9 9.12 15.84 -20.64
CA ASP A 9 8.39 14.63 -21.02
C ASP A 9 9.24 13.36 -20.82
N GLU A 10 10.53 13.42 -21.16
CA GLU A 10 11.49 12.32 -20.96
C GLU A 10 11.81 12.08 -19.47
N PHE A 11 11.79 13.15 -18.65
CA PHE A 11 11.98 13.07 -17.21
C PHE A 11 10.71 12.62 -16.48
N CYS A 12 9.52 13.01 -16.97
CA CYS A 12 8.23 12.56 -16.42
C CYS A 12 7.97 11.08 -16.74
N SER A 13 8.36 10.62 -17.94
CA SER A 13 8.30 9.20 -18.34
C SER A 13 9.21 8.29 -17.51
N LYS A 14 10.36 8.79 -17.02
CA LYS A 14 11.25 8.00 -16.14
C LYS A 14 10.77 7.87 -14.70
N ILE A 15 9.76 8.63 -14.26
CA ILE A 15 9.34 8.68 -12.86
C ILE A 15 8.20 7.72 -12.51
N TYR A 16 7.43 7.19 -13.47
CA TYR A 16 6.44 6.13 -13.19
C TYR A 16 6.18 5.28 -14.43
N ASP A 17 6.86 4.14 -14.54
CA ASP A 17 6.36 2.99 -15.30
C ASP A 17 5.99 1.87 -14.32
N PHE A 18 5.20 2.23 -13.30
CA PHE A 18 4.59 1.28 -12.38
C PHE A 18 3.37 0.69 -13.08
N SER A 19 3.56 -0.39 -13.83
CA SER A 19 2.44 -1.21 -14.29
C SER A 19 1.88 -1.97 -13.09
N ALA A 20 0.65 -1.63 -12.71
CA ALA A 20 -0.09 -2.34 -11.68
C ALA A 20 -0.27 -3.82 -12.05
N GLU A 21 -0.32 -4.16 -13.34
CA GLU A 21 -0.39 -5.55 -13.79
C GLU A 21 0.87 -6.32 -13.40
N ASN A 22 2.05 -5.75 -13.64
CA ASN A 22 3.33 -6.39 -13.27
C ASN A 22 3.46 -6.58 -11.76
N PHE A 23 3.02 -5.60 -10.97
CA PHE A 23 2.98 -5.69 -9.51
C PHE A 23 2.06 -6.82 -9.03
N ILE A 24 0.86 -6.94 -9.61
CA ILE A 24 -0.10 -7.99 -9.28
C ILE A 24 0.44 -9.36 -9.71
N GLU A 25 1.01 -9.49 -10.91
CA GLU A 25 1.63 -10.73 -11.39
C GLU A 25 2.78 -11.19 -10.48
N GLU A 26 3.60 -10.25 -10.02
CA GLU A 26 4.66 -10.55 -9.06
C GLU A 26 4.11 -10.99 -7.70
N LEU A 27 3.03 -10.34 -7.21
CA LEU A 27 2.36 -10.75 -5.97
C LEU A 27 1.71 -12.14 -6.08
N ILE A 28 1.05 -12.45 -7.20
CA ILE A 28 0.42 -13.76 -7.44
C ILE A 28 1.49 -14.86 -7.55
N THR A 29 2.57 -14.58 -8.26
CA THR A 29 3.60 -15.57 -8.59
C THR A 29 4.60 -15.78 -7.45
N ASN A 30 4.99 -14.70 -6.76
CA ASN A 30 6.09 -14.70 -5.80
C ASN A 30 5.69 -14.29 -4.38
N GLY A 31 4.51 -13.69 -4.17
CA GLY A 31 4.04 -13.25 -2.85
C GLY A 31 3.79 -14.37 -1.83
N ASN A 32 3.81 -15.64 -2.26
CA ASN A 32 3.77 -16.79 -1.36
C ASN A 32 5.16 -17.24 -0.86
N LYS A 33 6.24 -16.67 -1.40
CA LYS A 33 7.62 -17.14 -1.15
C LYS A 33 8.31 -16.39 -0.01
N ILE A 34 7.80 -15.21 0.39
CA ILE A 34 8.44 -14.29 1.34
C ILE A 34 7.47 -13.91 2.46
N ASN A 35 7.98 -13.79 3.68
CA ASN A 35 7.22 -13.39 4.87
C ASN A 35 6.95 -11.88 4.88
N CYS A 36 5.91 -11.47 5.62
CA CYS A 36 5.37 -10.13 5.59
C CYS A 36 6.18 -9.05 6.35
N ASP A 37 7.52 -9.06 6.33
CA ASP A 37 8.28 -8.16 7.20
C ASP A 37 9.77 -8.02 6.89
N GLU A 38 10.12 -7.42 5.76
CA GLU A 38 11.36 -6.64 5.60
C GLU A 38 11.11 -5.41 4.72
N THR A 39 11.82 -4.32 5.00
CA THR A 39 11.87 -3.00 4.31
C THR A 39 11.00 -1.87 4.89
N SER A 40 11.65 -0.80 5.37
CA SER A 40 11.00 0.48 5.74
C SER A 40 11.89 1.73 5.55
N THR A 41 12.89 1.69 4.66
CA THR A 41 13.82 2.82 4.48
C THR A 41 13.33 3.87 3.47
N SER A 42 12.37 3.54 2.59
CA SER A 42 11.94 4.41 1.48
C SER A 42 10.92 5.50 1.86
N PHE A 43 10.23 5.38 3.00
CA PHE A 43 9.12 6.28 3.37
C PHE A 43 9.54 7.67 3.89
N ASN A 44 10.80 7.87 4.25
CA ASN A 44 11.26 9.11 4.90
C ASN A 44 11.57 10.29 3.94
N LYS A 45 11.18 10.22 2.65
CA LYS A 45 11.67 11.17 1.63
C LYS A 45 10.69 12.24 1.11
N ASN A 46 9.47 12.37 1.64
CA ASN A 46 8.56 13.44 1.18
C ASN A 46 7.83 14.19 2.30
N MET A 47 7.85 15.53 2.20
CA MET A 47 7.71 16.47 3.34
C MET A 47 6.63 17.53 3.09
N GLY A 48 5.40 17.09 2.76
CA GLY A 48 4.23 17.96 2.70
C GLY A 48 3.03 17.29 3.36
N ILE A 49 2.58 17.81 4.50
CA ILE A 49 1.41 17.30 5.22
C ILE A 49 0.16 18.05 4.72
N PRO A 50 -0.89 17.37 4.21
CA PRO A 50 -2.11 18.03 3.75
C PRO A 50 -2.83 18.80 4.87
N TRP A 51 -3.55 19.86 4.54
CA TRP A 51 -4.23 20.73 5.52
C TRP A 51 -5.33 20.01 6.33
N PHE A 52 -5.94 18.97 5.77
CA PHE A 52 -6.94 18.13 6.43
C PHE A 52 -6.31 16.99 7.27
N TYR A 53 -4.99 16.92 7.36
CA TYR A 53 -4.30 15.95 8.20
C TYR A 53 -4.59 16.21 9.68
N ASN A 54 -5.08 15.17 10.37
CA ASN A 54 -5.30 15.21 11.80
C ASN A 54 -4.32 14.27 12.51
N GLU A 55 -3.33 14.86 13.17
CA GLU A 55 -2.26 14.13 13.85
C GLU A 55 -2.78 13.16 14.92
N LYS A 56 -3.83 13.54 15.66
CA LYS A 56 -4.42 12.70 16.70
C LYS A 56 -5.08 11.46 16.09
N LEU A 57 -5.83 11.64 15.00
CA LEU A 57 -6.44 10.53 14.26
C LEU A 57 -5.36 9.64 13.66
N PHE A 58 -4.33 10.23 13.05
CA PHE A 58 -3.20 9.49 12.48
C PHE A 58 -2.48 8.65 13.55
N LYS A 59 -2.09 9.25 14.68
CA LYS A 59 -1.45 8.55 15.81
C LYS A 59 -2.32 7.41 16.35
N ARG A 60 -3.64 7.61 16.43
CA ARG A 60 -4.58 6.57 16.87
C ARG A 60 -4.63 5.40 15.89
N SER A 61 -4.78 5.68 14.59
CA SER A 61 -4.77 4.67 13.54
C SER A 61 -3.44 3.92 13.50
N TRP A 62 -2.32 4.63 13.67
CA TRP A 62 -0.99 4.04 13.73
C TRP A 62 -0.83 3.02 14.85
N LYS A 63 -1.30 3.36 16.06
CA LYS A 63 -1.29 2.44 17.21
C LYS A 63 -2.09 1.17 16.91
N SER A 64 -3.26 1.31 16.30
CA SER A 64 -4.10 0.18 15.91
C SER A 64 -3.40 -0.73 14.89
N LEU A 65 -2.80 -0.14 13.84
CA LEU A 65 -2.09 -0.89 12.81
C LEU A 65 -0.90 -1.69 13.37
N LEU A 66 -0.14 -1.09 14.30
CA LEU A 66 0.96 -1.78 14.98
C LEU A 66 0.44 -2.95 15.85
N GLU A 67 -0.70 -2.78 16.52
CA GLU A 67 -1.32 -3.86 17.30
C GLU A 67 -1.78 -5.01 16.40
N VAL A 68 -2.43 -4.71 15.27
CA VAL A 68 -2.83 -5.72 14.27
C VAL A 68 -1.60 -6.45 13.71
N ARG A 69 -0.54 -5.72 13.35
CA ARG A 69 0.73 -6.33 12.91
C ARG A 69 1.27 -7.31 13.96
N ASN A 70 1.27 -6.91 15.24
CA ASN A 70 1.71 -7.78 16.32
C ASN A 70 0.84 -9.03 16.45
N LYS A 71 -0.49 -8.90 16.31
CA LYS A 71 -1.41 -10.04 16.31
C LYS A 71 -1.13 -10.98 15.14
N HIS A 72 -0.92 -10.48 13.93
CA HIS A 72 -0.53 -11.29 12.78
C HIS A 72 0.80 -12.01 13.00
N LYS A 73 1.81 -11.33 13.55
CA LYS A 73 3.10 -11.96 13.91
C LYS A 73 2.93 -13.09 14.91
N ILE A 74 2.14 -12.89 15.96
CA ILE A 74 1.87 -13.91 16.98
C ILE A 74 1.10 -15.09 16.36
N ALA A 75 0.08 -14.82 15.55
CA ALA A 75 -0.71 -15.84 14.86
C ALA A 75 0.17 -16.67 13.90
N SER A 76 0.98 -16.01 13.06
CA SER A 76 1.93 -16.68 12.17
C SER A 76 2.92 -17.55 12.94
N LYS A 77 3.52 -17.06 14.03
CA LYS A 77 4.42 -17.86 14.87
C LYS A 77 3.75 -19.11 15.44
N ARG A 78 2.52 -18.98 15.94
CA ARG A 78 1.73 -20.10 16.46
C ARG A 78 1.38 -21.11 15.36
N SER A 79 1.01 -20.62 14.17
CA SER A 79 0.74 -21.45 12.99
C SER A 79 1.99 -22.27 12.60
N CYS A 80 3.14 -21.60 12.51
CA CYS A 80 4.42 -22.26 12.22
C CYS A 80 4.82 -23.29 13.29
N ALA A 81 4.62 -22.99 14.56
CA ALA A 81 4.89 -23.93 15.65
C ALA A 81 3.99 -25.18 15.61
N ALA A 82 2.81 -25.08 14.98
CA ALA A 82 1.92 -26.20 14.72
C ALA A 82 2.23 -26.95 13.41
N GLY A 83 3.34 -26.64 12.73
CA GLY A 83 3.72 -27.23 11.45
C GLY A 83 2.95 -26.69 10.24
N LEU A 84 2.20 -25.60 10.40
CA LEU A 84 1.45 -24.94 9.33
C LEU A 84 2.22 -23.72 8.79
N LYS A 85 1.78 -23.15 7.67
CA LYS A 85 2.38 -21.91 7.15
C LYS A 85 1.84 -20.69 7.90
N GLY A 86 2.69 -19.67 8.06
CA GLY A 86 2.28 -18.35 8.55
C GLY A 86 1.50 -17.54 7.51
N ILE A 87 1.04 -16.36 7.90
CA ILE A 87 0.37 -15.41 7.01
C ILE A 87 1.37 -14.91 5.95
N THR A 88 1.01 -15.04 4.68
CA THR A 88 1.84 -14.66 3.52
C THR A 88 1.58 -13.22 3.05
N GLN A 89 2.50 -12.65 2.25
CA GLN A 89 2.31 -11.35 1.58
C GLN A 89 1.04 -11.35 0.71
N TYR A 90 0.83 -12.43 -0.04
CA TYR A 90 -0.37 -12.60 -0.86
C TYR A 90 -1.67 -12.51 -0.03
N GLN A 91 -1.73 -13.18 1.11
CA GLN A 91 -2.91 -13.14 1.99
C GLN A 91 -3.14 -11.74 2.59
N MET A 92 -2.06 -11.04 2.95
CA MET A 92 -2.14 -9.66 3.45
C MET A 92 -2.61 -8.69 2.36
N ALA A 93 -2.05 -8.78 1.15
CA ALA A 93 -2.43 -7.95 0.01
C ALA A 93 -3.88 -8.23 -0.43
N LEU A 94 -4.29 -9.50 -0.48
CA LEU A 94 -5.68 -9.88 -0.80
C LEU A 94 -6.66 -9.33 0.24
N THR A 95 -6.30 -9.42 1.52
CA THR A 95 -7.13 -8.86 2.61
C THR A 95 -7.23 -7.35 2.50
N GLN A 96 -6.12 -6.65 2.22
CA GLN A 96 -6.12 -5.22 2.00
C GLN A 96 -7.00 -4.82 0.80
N PHE A 97 -6.87 -5.55 -0.32
CA PHE A 97 -7.75 -5.38 -1.48
C PHE A 97 -9.22 -5.63 -1.11
N GLY A 98 -9.53 -6.57 -0.22
CA GLY A 98 -10.89 -6.77 0.29
C GLY A 98 -11.50 -5.53 0.96
N PHE A 99 -10.68 -4.69 1.62
CA PHE A 99 -11.17 -3.46 2.26
C PHE A 99 -11.33 -2.28 1.30
N MET A 100 -10.42 -2.12 0.34
CA MET A 100 -10.34 -0.90 -0.49
C MET A 100 -10.53 -1.12 -1.99
N GLY A 101 -10.48 -2.37 -2.45
CA GLY A 101 -10.55 -2.74 -3.87
C GLY A 101 -11.91 -2.42 -4.51
N MET A 102 -13.01 -2.48 -3.75
CA MET A 102 -14.32 -2.03 -4.23
C MET A 102 -14.35 -0.52 -4.51
N ALA A 103 -13.71 0.27 -3.65
CA ALA A 103 -13.56 1.71 -3.90
C ALA A 103 -12.71 1.98 -5.14
N LEU A 104 -11.69 1.17 -5.43
CA LEU A 104 -10.87 1.32 -6.64
C LEU A 104 -11.59 0.88 -7.93
N THR A 105 -12.24 -0.28 -7.90
CA THR A 105 -12.75 -0.95 -9.12
C THR A 105 -14.21 -0.62 -9.44
N LYS A 106 -14.98 -0.22 -8.42
CA LYS A 106 -16.43 0.00 -8.50
C LYS A 106 -16.85 1.25 -7.71
N LYS A 107 -16.06 2.34 -7.83
CA LYS A 107 -16.26 3.61 -7.11
C LYS A 107 -17.72 4.11 -7.12
N GLU A 108 -18.39 4.06 -8.27
CA GLU A 108 -19.78 4.52 -8.43
C GLU A 108 -20.77 3.64 -7.65
N ASN A 109 -20.53 2.32 -7.58
CA ASN A 109 -21.41 1.38 -6.87
C ASN A 109 -21.30 1.51 -5.35
N VAL A 110 -20.20 2.08 -4.86
CA VAL A 110 -19.98 2.35 -3.44
C VAL A 110 -20.23 3.82 -3.08
N GLY A 111 -20.85 4.58 -3.99
CA GLY A 111 -21.27 5.97 -3.74
C GLY A 111 -20.15 7.00 -3.79
N ILE A 112 -18.97 6.65 -4.32
CA ILE A 112 -17.88 7.60 -4.55
C ILE A 112 -18.08 8.24 -5.91
N HIS A 113 -18.60 9.46 -5.91
CA HIS A 113 -18.82 10.28 -7.10
C HIS A 113 -17.92 11.51 -7.07
N GLU A 114 -17.53 11.99 -8.25
CA GLU A 114 -16.83 13.28 -8.43
C GLU A 114 -15.52 13.46 -7.65
N ALA A 115 -14.91 12.38 -7.14
CA ALA A 115 -13.63 12.44 -6.46
C ALA A 115 -12.53 12.94 -7.42
N THR A 116 -11.82 13.98 -6.99
CA THR A 116 -10.71 14.60 -7.72
C THR A 116 -9.52 13.66 -7.83
N GLU A 117 -8.64 13.93 -8.79
CA GLU A 117 -7.38 13.19 -8.93
C GLU A 117 -6.49 13.26 -7.67
N GLU A 118 -6.53 14.37 -6.94
CA GLU A 118 -5.79 14.54 -5.69
C GLU A 118 -6.37 13.68 -4.56
N GLU A 119 -7.69 13.59 -4.45
CA GLU A 119 -8.38 12.73 -3.48
C GLU A 119 -8.11 11.26 -3.77
N TRP A 120 -8.10 10.84 -5.03
CA TRP A 120 -7.74 9.47 -5.41
C TRP A 120 -6.30 9.12 -5.05
N LYS A 121 -5.35 10.00 -5.38
CA LYS A 121 -3.94 9.82 -5.01
C LYS A 121 -3.77 9.76 -3.49
N SER A 122 -4.51 10.59 -2.76
CA SER A 122 -4.50 10.60 -1.29
C SER A 122 -5.06 9.30 -0.71
N PHE A 123 -6.18 8.81 -1.23
CA PHE A 123 -6.78 7.53 -0.83
C PHE A 123 -5.82 6.36 -1.06
N ILE A 124 -5.26 6.25 -2.27
CA ILE A 124 -4.30 5.21 -2.63
C ILE A 124 -3.05 5.30 -1.73
N HIS A 125 -2.53 6.50 -1.49
CA HIS A 125 -1.37 6.71 -0.64
C HIS A 125 -1.60 6.25 0.81
N VAL A 126 -2.77 6.57 1.40
CA VAL A 126 -3.13 6.10 2.75
C VAL A 126 -3.13 4.58 2.83
N TRP A 127 -3.75 3.90 1.86
CA TRP A 127 -3.77 2.45 1.84
C TRP A 127 -2.38 1.86 1.61
N ARG A 128 -1.55 2.44 0.73
CA ARG A 128 -0.15 2.02 0.57
C ARG A 128 0.60 2.10 1.90
N VAL A 129 0.48 3.22 2.62
CA VAL A 129 1.08 3.39 3.96
C VAL A 129 0.58 2.33 4.94
N PHE A 130 -0.74 2.06 4.96
CA PHE A 130 -1.30 1.06 5.87
C PHE A 130 -0.76 -0.34 5.57
N GLY A 131 -0.66 -0.70 4.29
CA GLY A 131 -0.07 -1.97 3.87
C GLY A 131 1.37 -2.08 4.37
N HIS A 132 2.18 -1.06 4.12
CA HIS A 132 3.56 -0.98 4.57
C HIS A 132 3.71 -1.15 6.09
N VAL A 133 2.90 -0.44 6.88
CA VAL A 133 2.91 -0.53 8.34
C VAL A 133 2.55 -1.94 8.81
N MET A 134 1.58 -2.59 8.16
CA MET A 134 1.19 -3.97 8.46
C MET A 134 2.23 -5.01 7.99
N GLY A 135 3.22 -4.60 7.20
CA GLY A 135 4.34 -5.42 6.75
C GLY A 135 4.27 -5.84 5.27
N ILE A 136 3.33 -5.29 4.50
CA ILE A 136 3.28 -5.54 3.06
C ILE A 136 4.50 -4.89 2.40
N GLU A 137 5.20 -5.64 1.56
CA GLU A 137 6.38 -5.15 0.85
C GLU A 137 6.01 -4.17 -0.27
N ASP A 138 6.87 -3.16 -0.45
CA ASP A 138 6.66 -2.03 -1.37
C ASP A 138 7.04 -2.33 -2.84
N ARG A 139 7.49 -3.56 -3.16
CA ARG A 139 8.13 -3.94 -4.43
C ARG A 139 7.35 -3.50 -5.66
#